data_AF-A0A1B7TFS7-F1
#
_entry.id   AF-A0A1B7TFS7-F1
#
_cell.length_a   1.000
_cell.length_b   1.000
_cell.length_c   1.000
_cell.angle_alpha   90.00
_cell.angle_beta   90.00
_cell.angle_gamma   90.00
#
_symmetry.space_group_name_H-M   'P 1'
#
loop_
_entity.id
_entity.type
_entity.pdbx_description
1 polymer ?
#
loop_
_entity_poly.entity_id
_entity_poly.type
_entity_poly.pdbx_seq_one_letter_code
_entity_poly.pdbx_strand_id
1 'polypeptide(L)'
;MSLLHDSVSNVDISKVVSKMTGIPMENLIKSNEKDKLLFMEESLKHEVVGQDEAIQAISSAVRLQRAGLTSSDRPIASFFMTGPTGIGKSLLCKKLAGFLFNDERKLIRFDMSEYQEKHSISKLIGSPPGYVQSEEGGQLTEKVRRNPYSIVMFDEFEKAHPDVSKILLQVLDEGRLTDSLGNVVDFKNTIIVMTSNIGQDILLKEVEKEKNVEDGTWSPETKKKILDNMKHYYPPEFINRIDDIILFNRLTSKAINEIVKLRLEEVQERLVEKRIKLDVSEDVKKWLGENGYDLQYGARPLNRLILKQILNPMAMLLLKSQIRNEEVVKVVMENGKITVLPNHDENEIIIEEPEDD
;
A
#
# COMPACT_ATOMS: atom_id res chain seq x y z
N MET A 1 -24.85 6.72 -34.38
CA MET A 1 -24.72 5.62 -35.35
C MET A 1 -23.36 4.98 -35.15
N SER A 2 -23.32 3.71 -34.72
CA SER A 2 -22.08 2.94 -34.64
C SER A 2 -21.66 2.54 -36.04
N LEU A 3 -20.49 3.01 -36.49
CA LEU A 3 -19.84 2.49 -37.70
C LEU A 3 -19.46 1.03 -37.43
N LEU A 4 -20.22 0.09 -37.98
CA LEU A 4 -19.83 -1.32 -38.06
C LEU A 4 -18.64 -1.40 -39.04
N HIS A 5 -17.49 -1.84 -38.56
CA HIS A 5 -16.34 -2.15 -39.42
C HIS A 5 -16.46 -3.60 -39.89
N ASP A 6 -16.23 -3.85 -41.19
CA ASP A 6 -16.40 -5.16 -41.85
C ASP A 6 -15.40 -6.26 -41.45
N SER A 7 -14.47 -5.98 -40.53
CA SER A 7 -13.45 -6.93 -40.09
C SER A 7 -13.19 -6.81 -38.60
N VAL A 8 -13.05 -7.96 -37.93
CA VAL A 8 -12.69 -8.03 -36.51
C VAL A 8 -11.25 -7.54 -36.34
N SER A 9 -11.06 -6.45 -35.60
CA SER A 9 -9.75 -5.91 -35.25
C SER A 9 -9.27 -6.42 -33.88
N ASN A 10 -7.99 -6.23 -33.55
CA ASN A 10 -7.46 -6.51 -32.21
C ASN A 10 -8.23 -5.75 -31.12
N VAL A 11 -8.73 -4.55 -31.42
CA VAL A 11 -9.51 -3.74 -30.48
C VAL A 11 -10.87 -4.40 -30.18
N ASP A 12 -11.50 -5.03 -31.17
CA ASP A 12 -12.78 -5.71 -31.00
C ASP A 12 -12.63 -6.99 -30.18
N ILE A 13 -11.57 -7.77 -30.45
CA ILE A 13 -11.22 -8.95 -29.65
C ILE A 13 -10.95 -8.53 -28.20
N SER A 14 -10.14 -7.48 -28.00
CA SER A 14 -9.82 -6.93 -26.68
C SER A 14 -11.07 -6.49 -25.91
N LYS A 15 -12.04 -5.84 -26.55
CA LYS A 15 -13.30 -5.42 -25.90
C LYS A 15 -14.16 -6.60 -25.47
N VAL A 16 -14.27 -7.64 -26.29
CA VAL A 16 -15.05 -8.84 -25.96
C VAL A 16 -14.39 -9.61 -24.82
N VAL A 17 -13.08 -9.86 -24.91
CA VAL A 17 -12.30 -10.51 -23.85
C VAL A 17 -12.41 -9.70 -22.56
N SER A 18 -12.28 -8.37 -22.65
CA SER A 18 -12.39 -7.48 -21.51
C SER A 18 -13.75 -7.56 -20.81
N LYS A 19 -14.83 -7.58 -21.59
CA LYS A 19 -16.19 -7.69 -21.07
C LYS A 19 -16.48 -9.06 -20.46
N MET A 20 -15.92 -10.13 -21.03
CA MET A 20 -16.10 -11.50 -20.54
C MET A 20 -15.31 -11.77 -19.25
N THR A 21 -14.14 -11.16 -19.10
CA THR A 21 -13.21 -11.44 -18.01
C THR A 21 -13.19 -10.35 -16.93
N GLY A 22 -13.76 -9.17 -17.20
CA GLY A 22 -13.60 -7.98 -16.37
C GLY A 22 -12.22 -7.32 -16.49
N ILE A 23 -11.37 -7.76 -17.43
CA ILE A 23 -9.97 -7.31 -17.61
C ILE A 23 -9.92 -6.16 -18.63
N PRO A 24 -9.61 -4.91 -18.30
CA PRO A 24 -9.57 -3.80 -19.27
C PRO A 24 -8.41 -3.94 -20.26
N MET A 25 -8.65 -4.63 -21.39
CA MET A 25 -7.67 -4.81 -22.47
C MET A 25 -7.44 -3.53 -23.28
N GLU A 26 -8.32 -2.53 -23.17
CA GLU A 26 -8.20 -1.23 -23.84
C GLU A 26 -6.95 -0.44 -23.40
N ASN A 27 -6.37 -0.78 -22.25
CA ASN A 27 -5.15 -0.17 -21.73
C ASN A 27 -3.88 -0.73 -22.40
N LEU A 28 -3.91 -1.95 -22.93
CA LEU A 28 -2.73 -2.64 -23.48
C LEU A 28 -2.32 -2.14 -24.87
N ILE A 29 -3.22 -1.46 -25.58
CA ILE A 29 -3.01 -1.00 -26.98
C ILE A 29 -2.62 0.49 -27.05
N LYS A 30 -2.71 1.24 -25.94
CA LYS A 30 -2.40 2.68 -25.94
C LYS A 30 -0.93 2.94 -25.63
N SER A 31 -0.33 3.81 -26.44
CA SER A 31 0.95 4.50 -26.19
C SER A 31 1.12 5.00 -24.74
N ASN A 32 0.03 5.34 -24.05
CA ASN A 32 0.03 5.82 -22.66
C ASN A 32 0.50 4.80 -21.61
N GLU A 33 0.41 3.47 -21.84
CA GLU A 33 0.86 2.49 -20.83
C GLU A 33 2.40 2.43 -20.75
N LYS A 34 3.08 2.66 -21.89
CA LYS A 34 4.54 2.74 -21.94
C LYS A 34 5.06 3.94 -21.16
N ASP A 35 4.51 5.12 -21.44
CA ASP A 35 4.90 6.35 -20.74
C ASP A 35 4.64 6.22 -19.24
N LYS A 36 3.50 5.64 -18.86
CA LYS A 36 3.18 5.37 -17.45
C LYS A 36 4.28 4.53 -16.78
N LEU A 37 4.70 3.41 -17.37
CA LEU A 37 5.75 2.55 -16.79
C LEU A 37 7.15 3.21 -16.76
N LEU A 38 7.42 4.17 -17.66
CA LEU A 38 8.66 4.94 -17.66
C LEU A 38 8.76 5.92 -16.47
N PHE A 39 7.62 6.46 -16.03
CA PHE A 39 7.53 7.41 -14.90
C PHE A 39 7.01 6.75 -13.61
N MET A 40 7.14 5.43 -13.50
CA MET A 40 6.61 4.66 -12.38
C MET A 40 7.27 5.03 -11.06
N GLU A 41 8.60 5.15 -11.02
CA GLU A 41 9.33 5.54 -9.83
C GLU A 41 8.95 6.94 -9.36
N GLU A 42 8.88 7.90 -10.28
CA GLU A 42 8.51 9.29 -9.97
C GLU A 42 7.10 9.35 -9.36
N SER A 43 6.14 8.68 -9.98
CA SER A 43 4.76 8.61 -9.50
C SER A 43 4.66 7.98 -8.11
N LEU A 44 5.38 6.88 -7.87
CA LEU A 44 5.36 6.19 -6.58
C LEU A 44 6.10 6.95 -5.48
N LYS A 45 7.19 7.67 -5.80
CA LYS A 45 7.95 8.46 -4.83
C LYS A 45 7.17 9.65 -4.27
N HIS A 46 6.24 10.21 -5.04
CA HIS A 46 5.32 11.24 -4.54
C HIS A 46 4.42 10.74 -3.40
N GLU A 47 4.14 9.44 -3.37
CA GLU A 47 3.17 8.84 -2.45
C GLU A 47 3.84 7.99 -1.36
N VAL A 48 5.02 7.45 -1.64
CA VAL A 48 5.79 6.57 -0.77
C VAL A 48 7.18 7.16 -0.56
N VAL A 49 7.31 7.89 0.54
CA VAL A 49 8.49 8.70 0.82
C VAL A 49 9.63 7.87 1.43
N GLY A 50 10.85 8.06 0.92
CA GLY A 50 12.09 7.53 1.50
C GLY A 50 12.40 6.06 1.18
N GLN A 51 11.60 5.41 0.33
CA GLN A 51 11.72 3.98 0.00
C GLN A 51 12.21 3.76 -1.43
N ASP A 52 13.20 4.55 -1.84
CA ASP A 52 13.68 4.61 -3.22
C ASP A 52 14.22 3.28 -3.74
N GLU A 53 15.02 2.54 -2.94
CA GLU A 53 15.53 1.22 -3.30
C GLU A 53 14.38 0.24 -3.59
N ALA A 54 13.34 0.24 -2.73
CA ALA A 54 12.17 -0.62 -2.88
C ALA A 54 11.36 -0.27 -4.14
N ILE A 55 11.12 1.02 -4.37
CA ILE A 55 10.39 1.51 -5.54
C ILE A 55 11.14 1.15 -6.82
N GLN A 56 12.46 1.30 -6.85
CA GLN A 56 13.28 0.99 -8.02
C GLN A 56 13.29 -0.52 -8.33
N ALA A 57 13.46 -1.37 -7.31
CA ALA A 57 13.45 -2.83 -7.48
C ALA A 57 12.12 -3.31 -8.08
N ILE A 58 11.00 -2.85 -7.51
CA ILE A 58 9.67 -3.22 -7.99
C ILE A 58 9.40 -2.71 -9.40
N SER A 59 9.71 -1.44 -9.66
CA SER A 59 9.47 -0.83 -10.98
C SER A 59 10.29 -1.54 -12.07
N SER A 60 11.51 -1.94 -11.74
CA SER A 60 12.38 -2.71 -12.65
C SER A 60 11.79 -4.08 -12.96
N ALA A 61 11.35 -4.84 -11.96
CA ALA A 61 10.75 -6.16 -12.17
C ALA A 61 9.45 -6.07 -13.00
N VAL A 62 8.58 -5.09 -12.72
CA VAL A 62 7.35 -4.87 -13.50
C VAL A 62 7.67 -4.52 -14.95
N ARG A 63 8.68 -3.66 -15.19
CA ARG A 63 9.10 -3.34 -16.56
C ARG A 63 9.67 -4.54 -17.31
N LEU A 64 10.50 -5.37 -16.65
CA LEU A 64 11.04 -6.59 -17.25
C LEU A 64 9.92 -7.53 -17.71
N GLN A 65 8.89 -7.71 -16.89
CA GLN A 65 7.74 -8.53 -17.25
C GLN A 65 6.93 -7.92 -18.41
N ARG A 66 6.66 -6.61 -18.38
CA ARG A 66 5.93 -5.94 -19.45
C ARG A 66 6.69 -5.89 -20.77
N ALA A 67 8.02 -5.92 -20.72
CA ALA A 67 8.88 -6.06 -21.89
C ALA A 67 8.98 -7.51 -22.41
N GLY A 68 8.35 -8.48 -21.73
CA GLY A 68 8.44 -9.89 -22.10
C GLY A 68 9.83 -10.50 -21.87
N LEU A 69 10.62 -9.91 -20.97
CA LEU A 69 11.98 -10.33 -20.67
C LEU A 69 12.05 -11.32 -19.48
N THR A 70 10.91 -11.69 -18.92
CA THR A 70 10.78 -12.69 -17.85
C THR A 70 9.90 -13.86 -18.31
N SER A 71 9.96 -14.97 -17.57
CA SER A 71 9.11 -16.13 -17.85
C SER A 71 7.63 -15.79 -17.73
N SER A 72 6.82 -16.21 -18.71
CA SER A 72 5.36 -16.12 -18.67
C SER A 72 4.71 -17.17 -17.75
N ASP A 73 5.49 -18.09 -17.20
CA ASP A 73 4.98 -19.18 -16.36
C ASP A 73 5.04 -18.90 -14.86
N ARG A 74 5.52 -17.73 -14.46
CA ARG A 74 5.61 -17.29 -13.05
C ARG A 74 4.74 -16.05 -12.84
N PRO A 75 4.43 -15.69 -11.58
CA PRO A 75 3.82 -14.39 -11.28
C PRO A 75 4.67 -13.24 -11.85
N ILE A 76 4.07 -12.07 -12.01
CA ILE A 76 4.73 -10.89 -12.60
C ILE A 76 6.05 -10.58 -11.90
N ALA A 77 5.99 -10.62 -10.57
CA ALA A 77 7.14 -10.51 -9.69
C ALA A 77 6.74 -11.02 -8.30
N SER A 78 7.75 -11.43 -7.53
CA SER A 78 7.61 -11.83 -6.14
C SER A 78 8.61 -11.09 -5.24
N PHE A 79 8.12 -10.45 -4.19
CA PHE A 79 8.93 -9.65 -3.28
C PHE A 79 8.74 -10.07 -1.84
N PHE A 80 9.84 -10.13 -1.09
CA PHE A 80 9.81 -10.23 0.36
C PHE A 80 10.26 -8.89 0.97
N MET A 81 9.31 -8.11 1.46
CA MET A 81 9.52 -6.78 2.03
C MET A 81 9.77 -6.88 3.53
N THR A 82 10.98 -6.55 3.96
CA THR A 82 11.38 -6.52 5.37
C THR A 82 11.73 -5.10 5.83
N GLY A 83 11.66 -4.85 7.13
CA GLY A 83 11.94 -3.54 7.76
C GLY A 83 11.07 -3.28 8.98
N PRO A 84 11.20 -2.13 9.67
CA PRO A 84 10.38 -1.83 10.84
C PRO A 84 8.88 -1.66 10.51
N THR A 85 8.05 -1.64 11.55
CA THR A 85 6.61 -1.40 11.40
C THR A 85 6.33 0.04 11.01
N GLY A 86 5.34 0.27 10.13
CA GLY A 86 4.83 1.62 9.84
C GLY A 86 5.71 2.49 8.94
N ILE A 87 6.69 1.90 8.23
CA ILE A 87 7.59 2.61 7.30
C ILE A 87 7.08 2.69 5.86
N GLY A 88 5.99 1.99 5.52
CA GLY A 88 5.37 2.07 4.19
C GLY A 88 5.25 0.78 3.37
N LYS A 89 5.59 -0.41 3.91
CA LYS A 89 5.47 -1.71 3.20
C LYS A 89 4.08 -1.92 2.56
N SER A 90 3.03 -1.83 3.37
CA SER A 90 1.64 -1.98 2.89
C SER A 90 1.18 -0.79 2.05
N LEU A 91 1.70 0.41 2.33
CA LEU A 91 1.38 1.62 1.56
C LEU A 91 1.90 1.51 0.13
N LEU A 92 3.13 1.02 -0.04
CA LEU A 92 3.73 0.78 -1.36
C LEU A 92 2.90 -0.20 -2.17
N CYS A 93 2.45 -1.31 -1.57
CA CYS A 93 1.56 -2.26 -2.23
C CYS A 93 0.24 -1.59 -2.66
N LYS A 94 -0.36 -0.79 -1.78
CA LYS A 94 -1.62 -0.10 -2.07
C LYS A 94 -1.47 0.91 -3.23
N LYS A 95 -0.42 1.73 -3.19
CA LYS A 95 -0.13 2.73 -4.24
C LYS A 95 0.29 2.08 -5.54
N LEU A 96 1.02 0.96 -5.48
CA LEU A 96 1.35 0.14 -6.64
C LEU A 96 0.08 -0.45 -7.30
N ALA A 97 -0.91 -0.91 -6.52
CA ALA A 97 -2.18 -1.39 -7.08
C ALA A 97 -2.96 -0.26 -7.76
N GLY A 98 -3.05 0.90 -7.11
CA GLY A 98 -3.64 2.10 -7.72
C GLY A 98 -2.92 2.51 -9.00
N PHE A 99 -1.59 2.47 -9.00
CA PHE A 99 -0.78 2.80 -10.16
C PHE A 99 -0.96 1.80 -11.30
N LEU A 100 -0.77 0.50 -11.09
CA LEU A 100 -0.80 -0.49 -12.16
C LEU A 100 -2.21 -0.78 -12.68
N PHE A 101 -3.20 -0.79 -11.78
CA PHE A 101 -4.54 -1.27 -12.09
C PHE A 101 -5.61 -0.18 -12.04
N ASN A 102 -5.24 1.08 -11.79
CA ASN A 102 -6.16 2.21 -11.57
C ASN A 102 -7.20 1.93 -10.46
N ASP A 103 -6.90 1.02 -9.55
CA ASP A 103 -7.79 0.65 -8.44
C ASP A 103 -6.98 0.07 -7.29
N GLU A 104 -6.88 0.81 -6.19
CA GLU A 104 -6.19 0.36 -4.97
C GLU A 104 -6.82 -0.91 -4.36
N ARG A 105 -8.10 -1.20 -4.67
CA ARG A 105 -8.81 -2.41 -4.21
C ARG A 105 -8.32 -3.68 -4.91
N LYS A 106 -7.46 -3.56 -5.92
CA LYS A 106 -6.74 -4.69 -6.53
C LYS A 106 -5.60 -5.19 -5.64
N LEU A 107 -5.40 -4.59 -4.46
CA LEU A 107 -4.63 -5.18 -3.37
C LEU A 107 -5.47 -6.22 -2.62
N ILE A 108 -5.16 -7.49 -2.82
CA ILE A 108 -5.71 -8.61 -2.05
C ILE A 108 -4.80 -8.86 -0.86
N ARG A 109 -5.22 -8.46 0.34
CA ARG A 109 -4.44 -8.62 1.57
C ARG A 109 -4.93 -9.81 2.39
N PHE A 110 -3.96 -10.57 2.90
CA PHE A 110 -4.14 -11.63 3.88
C PHE A 110 -3.26 -11.35 5.11
N ASP A 111 -3.86 -11.34 6.29
CA ASP A 111 -3.13 -11.24 7.55
C ASP A 111 -2.67 -12.64 7.97
N MET A 112 -1.36 -12.87 7.99
CA MET A 112 -0.78 -14.19 8.30
C MET A 112 -0.92 -14.59 9.77
N SER A 113 -1.28 -13.65 10.65
CA SER A 113 -1.64 -13.97 12.03
C SER A 113 -2.89 -14.85 12.12
N GLU A 114 -3.79 -14.81 11.13
CA GLU A 114 -4.96 -15.71 11.06
C GLU A 114 -4.60 -17.15 10.66
N TYR A 115 -3.38 -17.37 10.16
CA TYR A 115 -2.91 -18.62 9.55
C TYR A 115 -1.80 -19.30 10.38
N GLN A 116 -1.76 -19.03 11.69
CA GLN A 116 -0.79 -19.59 12.64
C GLN A 116 -0.94 -21.10 12.85
N GLU A 117 -2.16 -21.61 12.75
CA GLU A 117 -2.49 -23.00 13.06
C GLU A 117 -2.59 -23.84 11.78
N LYS A 118 -2.18 -25.10 11.84
CA LYS A 118 -2.17 -25.97 10.64
C LYS A 118 -3.53 -26.09 9.96
N HIS A 119 -4.62 -26.09 10.74
CA HIS A 119 -5.97 -26.23 10.19
C HIS A 119 -6.50 -24.93 9.56
N SER A 120 -5.99 -23.75 9.94
CA SER A 120 -6.44 -22.49 9.33
C SER A 120 -5.89 -22.31 7.91
N ILE A 121 -4.87 -23.08 7.52
CA ILE A 121 -4.36 -23.15 6.15
C ILE A 121 -5.43 -23.58 5.15
N SER A 122 -6.34 -24.47 5.53
CA SER A 122 -7.45 -24.88 4.65
C SER A 122 -8.35 -23.71 4.29
N LYS A 123 -8.38 -22.62 5.07
CA LYS A 123 -9.11 -21.40 4.69
C LYS A 123 -8.50 -20.73 3.45
N LEU A 124 -7.18 -20.86 3.21
CA LEU A 124 -6.54 -20.29 2.01
C LEU A 124 -6.90 -21.06 0.74
N ILE A 125 -6.87 -22.39 0.80
CA ILE A 125 -6.97 -23.28 -0.38
C ILE A 125 -8.29 -24.05 -0.46
N GLY A 126 -9.16 -23.93 0.53
CA GLY A 126 -10.39 -24.69 0.68
C GLY A 126 -10.21 -25.93 1.55
N SER A 127 -11.30 -26.46 2.08
CA SER A 127 -11.29 -27.73 2.80
C SER A 127 -11.39 -28.91 1.82
N PRO A 128 -10.81 -30.08 2.14
CA PRO A 128 -10.99 -31.28 1.32
C PRO A 128 -12.47 -31.68 1.21
N PRO A 129 -12.87 -32.38 0.13
CA PRO A 129 -14.24 -32.89 -0.01
C PRO A 129 -14.67 -33.72 1.20
N GLY A 130 -15.88 -33.45 1.70
CA GLY A 130 -16.46 -34.17 2.85
C GLY A 130 -16.27 -33.51 4.22
N TYR A 131 -15.58 -32.37 4.29
CA TYR A 131 -15.52 -31.51 5.48
C TYR A 131 -16.60 -30.41 5.46
N VAL A 132 -16.92 -29.83 6.62
CA VAL A 132 -17.83 -28.67 6.73
C VAL A 132 -17.26 -27.51 5.90
N GLN A 133 -18.11 -26.83 5.11
CA GLN A 133 -17.72 -25.78 4.15
C GLN A 133 -16.81 -26.25 3.00
N SER A 134 -16.78 -27.56 2.68
CA SER A 134 -16.02 -28.07 1.52
C SER A 134 -16.61 -27.64 0.17
N GLU A 135 -17.81 -27.08 0.10
CA GLU A 135 -18.39 -26.60 -1.17
C GLU A 135 -17.89 -25.20 -1.58
N GLU A 136 -17.20 -24.48 -0.70
CA GLU A 136 -16.59 -23.19 -1.00
C GLU A 136 -15.09 -23.34 -1.30
N GLY A 137 -14.63 -22.72 -2.39
CA GLY A 137 -13.20 -22.62 -2.70
C GLY A 137 -12.44 -21.84 -1.62
N GLY A 138 -11.12 -22.01 -1.60
CA GLY A 138 -10.26 -21.29 -0.66
C GLY A 138 -10.30 -19.77 -0.83
N GLN A 139 -10.08 -19.02 0.25
CA GLN A 139 -10.08 -17.56 0.21
C GLN A 139 -9.02 -16.99 -0.75
N LEU A 140 -7.84 -17.61 -0.82
CA LEU A 140 -6.77 -17.19 -1.73
C LEU A 140 -7.15 -17.50 -3.17
N THR A 141 -7.54 -18.74 -3.43
CA THR A 141 -7.86 -19.22 -4.77
C THR A 141 -9.09 -18.48 -5.33
N GLU A 142 -10.14 -18.27 -4.54
CA GLU A 142 -11.34 -17.53 -4.98
C GLU A 142 -11.08 -16.05 -5.22
N LYS A 143 -10.35 -15.36 -4.34
CA LYS A 143 -10.08 -13.91 -4.52
C LYS A 143 -9.24 -13.66 -5.77
N VAL A 144 -8.26 -14.51 -6.04
CA VAL A 144 -7.40 -14.42 -7.23
C VAL A 144 -8.15 -14.85 -8.49
N ARG A 145 -8.95 -15.93 -8.44
CA ARG A 145 -9.82 -16.33 -9.56
C ARG A 145 -10.76 -15.21 -10.01
N ARG A 146 -11.29 -14.43 -9.07
CA ARG A 146 -12.14 -13.25 -9.35
C ARG A 146 -11.35 -12.00 -9.76
N ASN A 147 -10.07 -11.92 -9.38
CA ASN A 147 -9.20 -10.77 -9.66
C ASN A 147 -7.79 -11.24 -10.07
N PRO A 148 -7.63 -11.78 -11.29
CA PRO A 148 -6.35 -12.36 -11.73
C PRO A 148 -5.24 -11.32 -11.93
N TYR A 149 -5.61 -10.04 -12.11
CA TYR A 149 -4.70 -8.89 -12.13
C TYR A 149 -4.79 -8.19 -10.78
N SER A 150 -3.89 -8.57 -9.87
CA SER A 150 -3.90 -8.08 -8.50
C SER A 150 -2.52 -8.15 -7.87
N ILE A 151 -2.38 -7.41 -6.77
CA ILE A 151 -1.27 -7.58 -5.85
C ILE A 151 -1.78 -8.46 -4.71
N VAL A 152 -1.15 -9.61 -4.52
CA VAL A 152 -1.47 -10.53 -3.43
C VAL A 152 -0.45 -10.31 -2.31
N MET A 153 -0.89 -9.70 -1.22
CA MET A 153 -0.06 -9.34 -0.08
C MET A 153 -0.31 -10.29 1.10
N PHE A 154 0.73 -10.99 1.53
CA PHE A 154 0.78 -11.78 2.75
C PHE A 154 1.48 -10.97 3.84
N ASP A 155 0.69 -10.35 4.71
CA ASP A 155 1.20 -9.44 5.74
C ASP A 155 1.63 -10.18 7.00
N GLU A 156 2.72 -9.76 7.63
CA GLU A 156 3.30 -10.40 8.83
C GLU A 156 3.62 -11.89 8.62
N PHE A 157 4.28 -12.23 7.51
CA PHE A 157 4.50 -13.61 7.05
C PHE A 157 5.24 -14.49 8.06
N GLU A 158 6.00 -13.92 8.99
CA GLU A 158 6.63 -14.63 10.11
C GLU A 158 5.62 -15.19 11.13
N LYS A 159 4.35 -14.78 11.06
CA LYS A 159 3.29 -15.31 11.92
C LYS A 159 2.59 -16.51 11.29
N ALA A 160 2.75 -16.76 9.99
CA ALA A 160 2.13 -17.88 9.33
C ALA A 160 2.67 -19.23 9.85
N HIS A 161 1.84 -20.26 9.79
CA HIS A 161 2.31 -21.63 9.90
C HIS A 161 3.31 -21.96 8.76
N PRO A 162 4.41 -22.70 9.02
CA PRO A 162 5.44 -22.96 8.00
C PRO A 162 4.92 -23.60 6.71
N ASP A 163 3.86 -24.42 6.78
CA ASP A 163 3.25 -25.05 5.60
C ASP A 163 2.63 -24.04 4.60
N VAL A 164 2.37 -22.79 5.00
CA VAL A 164 1.94 -21.73 4.06
C VAL A 164 3.01 -21.48 2.99
N SER A 165 4.29 -21.47 3.38
CA SER A 165 5.40 -21.30 2.42
C SER A 165 5.44 -22.42 1.37
N LYS A 166 5.10 -23.65 1.76
CA LYS A 166 5.04 -24.81 0.85
C LYS A 166 3.95 -24.68 -0.19
N ILE A 167 2.79 -24.13 0.20
CA ILE A 167 1.69 -23.84 -0.73
C ILE A 167 2.11 -22.77 -1.73
N LEU A 168 2.80 -21.72 -1.26
CA LEU A 168 3.26 -20.63 -2.12
C LEU A 168 4.38 -21.05 -3.08
N LEU A 169 5.13 -22.12 -2.83
CA LEU A 169 6.11 -22.63 -3.80
C LEU A 169 5.48 -22.90 -5.17
N GLN A 170 4.30 -23.52 -5.22
CA GLN A 170 3.61 -23.79 -6.48
C GLN A 170 3.27 -22.48 -7.22
N VAL A 171 2.84 -21.47 -6.47
CA VAL A 171 2.53 -20.14 -7.02
C VAL A 171 3.79 -19.48 -7.57
N LEU A 172 4.89 -19.51 -6.83
CA LEU A 172 6.14 -18.84 -7.21
C LEU A 172 6.86 -19.56 -8.36
N ASP A 173 6.72 -20.88 -8.49
CA ASP A 173 7.38 -21.69 -9.52
C ASP A 173 6.58 -21.82 -10.81
N GLU A 174 5.27 -22.08 -10.69
CA GLU A 174 4.42 -22.45 -11.83
C GLU A 174 3.32 -21.42 -12.12
N GLY A 175 3.25 -20.33 -11.35
CA GLY A 175 2.24 -19.29 -11.53
C GLY A 175 0.82 -19.82 -11.38
N ARG A 176 0.63 -20.91 -10.64
CA ARG A 176 -0.69 -21.52 -10.42
C ARG A 176 -0.81 -22.09 -9.01
N LEU A 177 -2.05 -22.24 -8.57
CA LEU A 177 -2.38 -22.91 -7.31
C LEU A 177 -3.58 -23.82 -7.52
N THR A 178 -3.47 -25.06 -7.09
CA THR A 178 -4.60 -26.00 -7.10
C THR A 178 -5.31 -25.94 -5.75
N ASP A 179 -6.62 -25.67 -5.78
CA ASP A 179 -7.44 -25.68 -4.57
C ASP A 179 -7.76 -27.13 -4.11
N SER A 180 -8.37 -27.27 -2.92
CA SER A 180 -8.71 -28.58 -2.36
C SER A 180 -9.80 -29.34 -3.12
N LEU A 181 -10.49 -28.68 -4.06
CA LEU A 181 -11.48 -29.26 -4.96
C LEU A 181 -10.88 -29.65 -6.31
N GLY A 182 -9.60 -29.39 -6.53
CA GLY A 182 -8.88 -29.67 -7.78
C GLY A 182 -8.99 -28.57 -8.83
N ASN A 183 -9.57 -27.41 -8.51
CA ASN A 183 -9.59 -26.28 -9.43
C ASN A 183 -8.21 -25.62 -9.48
N VAL A 184 -7.70 -25.41 -10.68
CA VAL A 184 -6.44 -24.71 -10.90
C VAL A 184 -6.70 -23.22 -11.10
N VAL A 185 -6.09 -22.39 -10.26
CA VAL A 185 -6.17 -20.92 -10.33
C VAL A 185 -4.86 -20.36 -10.86
N ASP A 186 -4.96 -19.40 -11.78
CA ASP A 186 -3.83 -18.73 -12.43
C ASP A 186 -3.36 -17.50 -11.62
N PHE A 187 -2.06 -17.44 -11.36
CA PHE A 187 -1.34 -16.38 -10.66
C PHE A 187 -0.32 -15.64 -11.56
N LYS A 188 -0.19 -15.99 -12.84
CA LYS A 188 0.80 -15.41 -13.77
C LYS A 188 0.66 -13.89 -13.93
N ASN A 189 -0.53 -13.35 -13.72
CA ASN A 189 -0.83 -11.91 -13.80
C ASN A 189 -0.86 -11.21 -12.43
N THR A 190 -0.36 -11.86 -11.38
CA THR A 190 -0.31 -11.31 -10.02
C THR A 190 1.09 -10.82 -9.65
N ILE A 191 1.17 -9.85 -8.75
CA ILE A 191 2.40 -9.53 -8.01
C ILE A 191 2.26 -10.12 -6.61
N ILE A 192 3.20 -10.97 -6.22
CA ILE A 192 3.21 -11.59 -4.90
C ILE A 192 4.08 -10.76 -3.96
N VAL A 193 3.52 -10.32 -2.85
CA VAL A 193 4.26 -9.59 -1.83
C VAL A 193 4.10 -10.28 -0.50
N MET A 194 5.21 -10.55 0.17
CA MET A 194 5.24 -10.92 1.58
C MET A 194 5.82 -9.75 2.36
N THR A 195 5.23 -9.41 3.50
CA THR A 195 5.87 -8.48 4.44
C THR A 195 6.32 -9.22 5.67
N SER A 196 7.39 -8.73 6.29
CA SER A 196 7.81 -9.21 7.59
C SER A 196 8.44 -8.12 8.44
N ASN A 197 8.38 -8.33 9.75
CA ASN A 197 9.11 -7.55 10.75
C ASN A 197 10.33 -8.31 11.30
N ILE A 198 10.75 -9.43 10.68
CA ILE A 198 11.97 -10.15 11.06
C ILE A 198 13.18 -9.20 11.04
N GLY A 199 13.96 -9.22 12.12
CA GLY A 199 15.15 -8.40 12.29
C GLY A 199 14.88 -6.98 12.82
N GLN A 200 13.64 -6.67 13.24
CA GLN A 200 13.31 -5.36 13.83
C GLN A 200 14.21 -5.01 15.03
N ASP A 201 14.57 -5.97 15.87
CA ASP A 201 15.46 -5.78 17.02
C ASP A 201 16.89 -5.42 16.61
N ILE A 202 17.38 -5.92 15.46
CA ILE A 202 18.68 -5.55 14.89
C ILE A 202 18.61 -4.12 14.36
N LEU A 203 17.54 -3.81 13.64
CA LEU A 203 17.29 -2.49 13.06
C LEU A 203 17.20 -1.40 14.13
N LEU A 204 16.45 -1.65 15.21
CA LEU A 204 16.31 -0.70 16.32
C LEU A 204 17.66 -0.42 17.01
N LYS A 205 18.48 -1.45 17.23
CA LYS A 205 19.83 -1.30 17.83
C LYS A 205 20.76 -0.43 16.98
N GLU A 206 20.66 -0.49 15.67
CA GLU A 206 21.45 0.38 14.80
C GLU A 206 20.97 1.83 14.85
N VAL A 207 19.66 2.05 14.85
CA VAL A 207 19.10 3.41 15.00
C VAL A 207 19.52 4.06 16.32
N GLU A 208 19.58 3.28 17.41
CA GLU A 208 20.05 3.79 18.70
C GLU A 208 21.52 4.22 18.67
N LYS A 209 22.37 3.49 17.94
CA LYS A 209 23.80 3.80 17.77
C LYS A 209 24.03 4.98 16.84
N GLU A 210 23.26 5.06 15.76
CA GLU A 210 23.45 6.04 14.70
C GLU A 210 22.13 6.72 14.34
N LYS A 211 21.78 7.73 15.14
CA LYS A 211 20.48 8.42 15.05
C LYS A 211 20.30 9.23 13.75
N ASN A 212 21.40 9.74 13.19
CA ASN A 212 21.37 10.64 12.03
C ASN A 212 22.10 10.01 10.84
N VAL A 213 21.37 9.27 10.00
CA VAL A 213 21.82 8.86 8.67
C VAL A 213 21.03 9.67 7.65
N GLU A 214 21.74 10.37 6.77
CA GLU A 214 21.13 11.32 5.81
C GLU A 214 20.21 10.64 4.80
N ASP A 215 20.56 9.45 4.32
CA ASP A 215 19.83 8.74 3.27
C ASP A 215 18.84 7.69 3.80
N GLY A 216 18.83 7.45 5.12
CA GLY A 216 17.98 6.46 5.76
C GLY A 216 18.36 5.00 5.47
N THR A 217 19.53 4.76 4.87
CA THR A 217 19.98 3.41 4.55
C THR A 217 20.48 2.66 5.79
N TRP A 218 20.62 1.35 5.64
CA TRP A 218 21.16 0.45 6.65
C TRP A 218 22.59 0.06 6.30
N SER A 219 23.45 -0.07 7.31
CA SER A 219 24.83 -0.52 7.11
C SER A 219 24.87 -1.90 6.42
N PRO A 220 25.91 -2.17 5.61
CA PRO A 220 26.08 -3.48 4.96
C PRO A 220 26.08 -4.66 5.95
N GLU A 221 26.59 -4.44 7.17
CA GLU A 221 26.58 -5.44 8.23
C GLU A 221 25.15 -5.78 8.67
N THR A 222 24.28 -4.79 8.86
CA THR A 222 22.88 -5.01 9.22
C THR A 222 22.10 -5.62 8.08
N LYS A 223 22.27 -5.15 6.83
CA LYS A 223 21.66 -5.76 5.65
C LYS A 223 21.99 -7.27 5.60
N LYS A 224 23.26 -7.62 5.80
CA LYS A 224 23.71 -9.02 5.85
C LYS A 224 23.07 -9.81 6.98
N LYS A 225 23.05 -9.29 8.22
CA LYS A 225 22.44 -9.98 9.37
C LYS A 225 20.95 -10.26 9.17
N ILE A 226 20.22 -9.34 8.56
CA ILE A 226 18.79 -9.54 8.26
C ILE A 226 18.61 -10.64 7.22
N LEU A 227 19.41 -10.64 6.15
CA LEU A 227 19.38 -11.69 5.15
C LEU A 227 19.74 -13.06 5.74
N ASP A 228 20.72 -13.12 6.64
CA ASP A 228 21.10 -14.37 7.33
C ASP A 228 19.97 -14.86 8.26
N ASN A 229 19.32 -13.96 9.00
CA ASN A 229 18.14 -14.30 9.80
C ASN A 229 16.98 -14.82 8.96
N MET A 230 16.72 -14.18 7.82
CA MET A 230 15.68 -14.60 6.87
C MET A 230 15.94 -16.01 6.33
N LYS A 231 17.20 -16.31 5.96
CA LYS A 231 17.62 -17.65 5.51
C LYS A 231 17.60 -18.71 6.60
N HIS A 232 17.71 -18.29 7.87
CA HIS A 232 17.57 -19.20 9.00
C HIS A 232 16.10 -19.50 9.31
N TYR A 233 15.24 -18.49 9.19
CA TYR A 233 13.82 -18.60 9.52
C TYR A 233 13.02 -19.36 8.46
N TYR A 234 13.31 -19.11 7.17
CA TYR A 234 12.59 -19.72 6.06
C TYR A 234 13.43 -20.78 5.34
N PRO A 235 12.80 -21.84 4.81
CA PRO A 235 13.52 -22.84 4.03
C PRO A 235 14.21 -22.24 2.79
N PRO A 236 15.45 -22.66 2.45
CA PRO A 236 16.16 -22.15 1.29
C PRO A 236 15.39 -22.31 -0.04
N GLU A 237 14.64 -23.41 -0.18
CA GLU A 237 13.82 -23.65 -1.36
C GLU A 237 12.77 -22.57 -1.56
N PHE A 238 12.21 -22.00 -0.49
CA PHE A 238 11.23 -20.93 -0.57
C PHE A 238 11.89 -19.61 -0.90
N ILE A 239 12.94 -19.25 -0.16
CA ILE A 239 13.68 -17.99 -0.34
C ILE A 239 14.23 -17.87 -1.77
N ASN A 240 14.75 -18.95 -2.33
CA ASN A 240 15.32 -18.95 -3.69
C ASN A 240 14.27 -18.81 -4.81
N ARG A 241 12.95 -18.89 -4.51
CA ARG A 241 11.88 -18.63 -5.48
C ARG A 241 11.34 -17.20 -5.45
N ILE A 242 11.80 -16.41 -4.49
CA ILE A 242 11.46 -15.00 -4.40
C ILE A 242 12.42 -14.23 -5.31
N ASP A 243 11.89 -13.35 -6.14
CA ASP A 243 12.72 -12.62 -7.10
C ASP A 243 13.60 -11.58 -6.41
N ASP A 244 13.10 -10.93 -5.35
CA ASP A 244 13.91 -10.00 -4.55
C ASP A 244 13.47 -9.92 -3.07
N ILE A 245 14.45 -9.73 -2.17
CA ILE A 245 14.23 -9.44 -0.74
C ILE A 245 14.58 -7.97 -0.52
N ILE A 246 13.55 -7.17 -0.31
CA ILE A 246 13.65 -5.72 -0.22
C ILE A 246 13.67 -5.32 1.25
N LEU A 247 14.79 -4.77 1.71
CA LEU A 247 14.88 -4.11 3.01
C LEU A 247 14.52 -2.64 2.87
N PHE A 248 13.42 -2.25 3.50
CA PHE A 248 12.96 -0.86 3.52
C PHE A 248 13.86 0.00 4.41
N ASN A 249 14.09 1.23 3.96
CA ASN A 249 14.88 2.24 4.64
C ASN A 249 14.19 2.74 5.91
N ARG A 250 14.99 3.22 6.87
CA ARG A 250 14.45 4.01 7.98
C ARG A 250 14.03 5.39 7.48
N LEU A 251 12.98 5.93 8.09
CA LEU A 251 12.48 7.26 7.74
C LEU A 251 13.39 8.33 8.36
N THR A 252 13.97 9.16 7.50
CA THR A 252 14.77 10.33 7.89
C THR A 252 13.86 11.47 8.34
N SER A 253 14.39 12.45 9.06
CA SER A 253 13.62 13.64 9.45
C SER A 253 13.03 14.39 8.25
N LYS A 254 13.75 14.40 7.12
CA LYS A 254 13.26 14.96 5.86
C LYS A 254 12.06 14.16 5.34
N ALA A 255 12.17 12.83 5.30
CA ALA A 255 11.09 11.96 4.88
C ALA A 255 9.85 12.10 5.79
N ILE A 256 10.05 12.22 7.10
CA ILE A 256 8.97 12.44 8.07
C ILE A 256 8.23 13.75 7.78
N ASN A 257 8.93 14.85 7.52
CA ASN A 257 8.32 16.13 7.20
C ASN A 257 7.51 16.07 5.89
N GLU A 258 8.01 15.38 4.88
CA GLU A 258 7.28 15.13 3.63
C GLU A 258 6.02 14.28 3.87
N ILE A 259 6.10 13.25 4.72
CA ILE A 259 4.93 12.46 5.13
C ILE A 259 3.91 13.33 5.86
N VAL A 260 4.33 14.22 6.76
CA VAL A 260 3.41 15.17 7.42
C VAL A 260 2.68 16.03 6.40
N LYS A 261 3.41 16.56 5.40
CA LYS A 261 2.81 17.34 4.32
C LYS A 261 1.76 16.53 3.56
N LEU A 262 2.08 15.31 3.13
CA LEU A 262 1.13 14.42 2.44
C LEU A 262 -0.13 14.16 3.27
N ARG A 263 0.02 13.93 4.59
CA ARG A 263 -1.14 13.71 5.46
C ARG A 263 -2.01 14.94 5.63
N LEU A 264 -1.42 16.14 5.64
CA LEU A 264 -2.18 17.38 5.67
C LEU A 264 -2.87 17.66 4.33
N GLU A 265 -2.27 17.26 3.21
CA GLU A 265 -2.90 17.31 1.88
C GLU A 265 -4.11 16.37 1.80
N GLU A 266 -4.01 15.13 2.31
CA GLU A 266 -5.17 14.21 2.42
C GLU A 266 -6.30 14.80 3.28
N VAL A 267 -5.96 15.60 4.31
CA VAL A 267 -6.97 16.34 5.09
C VAL A 267 -7.58 17.47 4.26
N GLN A 268 -6.75 18.24 3.56
CA GLN A 268 -7.19 19.33 2.68
C GLN A 268 -8.15 18.83 1.61
N GLU A 269 -7.92 17.66 1.00
CA GLU A 269 -8.81 17.06 0.00
C GLU A 269 -10.24 16.87 0.53
N ARG A 270 -10.40 16.48 1.80
CA ARG A 270 -11.72 16.31 2.44
C ARG A 270 -12.44 17.63 2.69
N LEU A 271 -11.70 18.74 2.71
CA LEU A 271 -12.23 20.08 2.93
C LEU A 271 -12.62 20.79 1.63
N VAL A 272 -12.27 20.24 0.47
CA VAL A 272 -12.54 20.82 -0.85
C VAL A 272 -14.03 21.01 -1.10
N GLU A 273 -14.88 20.05 -0.73
CA GLU A 273 -16.34 20.16 -0.91
C GLU A 273 -16.94 21.35 -0.14
N LYS A 274 -16.35 21.67 1.02
CA LYS A 274 -16.71 22.84 1.84
C LYS A 274 -15.97 24.11 1.41
N ARG A 275 -15.10 24.04 0.41
CA ARG A 275 -14.21 25.11 -0.05
C ARG A 275 -13.35 25.70 1.07
N ILE A 276 -13.06 24.92 2.11
CA ILE A 276 -12.23 25.37 3.22
C ILE A 276 -10.77 25.10 2.88
N LYS A 277 -9.92 26.11 3.06
CA LYS A 277 -8.47 26.00 2.93
C LYS A 277 -7.83 25.83 4.30
N LEU A 278 -7.07 24.76 4.49
CA LEU A 278 -6.29 24.51 5.69
C LEU A 278 -4.92 25.17 5.57
N ASP A 279 -4.64 26.15 6.43
CA ASP A 279 -3.36 26.83 6.53
C ASP A 279 -2.65 26.41 7.82
N VAL A 280 -1.67 25.51 7.69
CA VAL A 280 -0.91 24.95 8.82
C VAL A 280 0.47 25.57 8.87
N SER A 281 0.83 26.17 10.00
CA SER A 281 2.15 26.80 10.17
C SER A 281 3.29 25.77 10.15
N GLU A 282 4.50 26.22 9.79
CA GLU A 282 5.68 25.35 9.75
C GLU A 282 6.04 24.77 11.12
N ASP A 283 5.83 25.52 12.20
CA ASP A 283 6.06 25.04 13.57
C ASP A 283 5.13 23.87 13.93
N VAL A 284 3.87 23.91 13.48
CA VAL A 284 2.93 22.79 13.67
C VAL A 284 3.39 21.57 12.86
N LYS A 285 3.81 21.75 11.60
CA LYS A 285 4.30 20.64 10.77
C LYS A 285 5.52 19.96 11.39
N LYS A 286 6.48 20.75 11.88
CA LYS A 286 7.67 20.26 12.57
C LYS A 286 7.28 19.50 13.85
N TRP A 287 6.39 20.08 14.66
CA TRP A 287 5.93 19.44 15.90
C TRP A 287 5.20 18.12 15.63
N LEU A 288 4.38 18.04 14.57
CA LEU A 288 3.74 16.81 14.12
C LEU A 288 4.76 15.75 13.69
N GLY A 289 5.85 16.14 13.03
CA GLY A 289 6.94 15.22 12.67
C GLY A 289 7.64 14.65 13.89
N GLU A 290 7.96 15.50 14.87
CA GLU A 290 8.65 15.12 16.11
C GLU A 290 7.79 14.24 17.03
N ASN A 291 6.48 14.46 17.08
CA ASN A 291 5.57 13.77 18.02
C ASN A 291 4.68 12.71 17.36
N GLY A 292 4.60 12.70 16.03
CA GLY A 292 3.78 11.78 15.24
C GLY A 292 4.52 10.55 14.73
N TYR A 293 5.83 10.47 14.97
CA TYR A 293 6.68 9.36 14.54
C TYR A 293 7.32 8.67 15.75
N ASP A 294 7.28 7.34 15.74
CA ASP A 294 7.95 6.52 16.75
C ASP A 294 8.74 5.39 16.07
N LEU A 295 9.89 5.01 16.62
CA LEU A 295 10.75 4.00 16.04
C LEU A 295 10.13 2.59 15.99
N GLN A 296 9.23 2.28 16.92
CA GLN A 296 8.53 1.00 16.96
C GLN A 296 7.27 0.99 16.09
N TYR A 297 6.54 2.11 16.02
CA TYR A 297 5.23 2.19 15.35
C TYR A 297 5.25 2.90 14.00
N GLY A 298 6.40 3.47 13.60
CA GLY A 298 6.57 4.24 12.37
C GLY A 298 5.67 5.48 12.34
N ALA A 299 5.12 5.81 11.17
CA ALA A 299 4.24 6.96 10.97
C ALA A 299 2.77 6.71 11.40
N ARG A 300 2.44 5.55 11.99
CA ARG A 300 1.06 5.24 12.43
C ARG A 300 0.49 6.23 13.46
N PRO A 301 1.26 6.72 14.46
CA PRO A 301 0.77 7.69 15.44
C PRO A 301 0.37 9.03 14.83
N LEU A 302 1.00 9.44 13.72
CA LEU A 302 0.76 10.74 13.06
C LEU A 302 -0.72 10.95 12.71
N ASN A 303 -1.38 9.96 12.11
CA ASN A 303 -2.79 10.07 11.75
C ASN A 303 -3.68 10.30 12.99
N ARG A 304 -3.38 9.61 14.09
CA ARG A 304 -4.08 9.80 15.36
C ARG A 304 -3.81 11.18 15.95
N LEU A 305 -2.59 11.69 15.79
CA LEU A 305 -2.20 13.01 16.27
C LEU A 305 -2.91 14.13 15.49
N ILE A 306 -2.93 14.05 14.15
CA ILE A 306 -3.67 14.97 13.28
C ILE A 306 -5.17 14.93 13.60
N LEU A 307 -5.75 13.73 13.77
CA LEU A 307 -7.16 13.58 14.16
C LEU A 307 -7.45 14.30 15.47
N LYS A 308 -6.63 14.06 16.50
CA LYS A 308 -6.85 14.60 17.84
C LYS A 308 -6.62 16.11 17.92
N GLN A 309 -5.56 16.61 17.29
CA GLN A 309 -5.08 17.99 17.49
C GLN A 309 -5.60 18.98 16.43
N ILE A 310 -6.03 18.49 15.27
CA ILE A 310 -6.49 19.35 14.17
C ILE A 310 -7.96 19.06 13.85
N LEU A 311 -8.29 17.82 13.45
CA LEU A 311 -9.63 17.51 12.95
C LEU A 311 -10.70 17.62 14.03
N ASN A 312 -10.44 17.12 15.25
CA ASN A 312 -11.41 17.19 16.34
C ASN A 312 -11.72 18.64 16.77
N PRO A 313 -10.72 19.53 17.03
CA PRO A 313 -10.98 20.94 17.28
C PRO A 313 -11.70 21.63 16.12
N MET A 314 -11.25 21.38 14.88
CA MET A 314 -11.89 21.95 13.69
C MET A 314 -13.36 21.54 13.56
N ALA A 315 -13.70 20.28 13.84
CA ALA A 315 -15.08 19.81 13.84
C ALA A 315 -15.94 20.56 14.86
N MET A 316 -15.42 20.83 16.06
CA MET A 316 -16.12 21.63 17.07
C MET A 316 -16.35 23.07 16.60
N LEU A 317 -15.35 23.70 16.00
CA LEU A 317 -15.46 25.08 15.49
C LEU A 317 -16.45 25.19 14.32
N LEU A 318 -16.48 24.18 13.44
CA LEU A 318 -17.48 24.08 12.36
C LEU A 318 -18.90 23.94 12.92
N LEU A 319 -19.11 23.10 13.93
CA LEU A 319 -20.42 22.93 14.57
C LEU A 319 -20.90 24.19 15.30
N LYS A 320 -19.96 24.97 15.83
CA LYS A 320 -20.24 26.27 16.46
C LYS A 320 -20.35 27.43 15.47
N SER A 321 -20.24 27.17 14.16
CA SER A 321 -20.21 28.20 13.10
C SER A 321 -19.10 29.25 13.26
N GLN A 322 -18.04 28.92 14.01
CA GLN A 322 -16.84 29.74 14.21
C GLN A 322 -15.85 29.60 13.06
N ILE A 323 -16.03 28.57 12.24
CA ILE A 323 -15.43 28.39 10.92
C ILE A 323 -16.60 28.12 9.97
N ARG A 324 -16.61 28.78 8.82
CA ARG A 324 -17.66 28.63 7.81
C ARG A 324 -17.07 28.06 6.51
N ASN A 325 -17.95 27.66 5.60
CA ASN A 325 -17.52 27.25 4.26
C ASN A 325 -16.80 28.41 3.55
N GLU A 326 -15.96 28.10 2.57
CA GLU A 326 -15.20 29.09 1.77
C GLU A 326 -14.12 29.88 2.53
N GLU A 327 -13.79 29.47 3.75
CA GLU A 327 -12.81 30.16 4.58
C GLU A 327 -11.43 29.51 4.62
N VAL A 328 -10.44 30.29 5.07
CA VAL A 328 -9.12 29.78 5.45
C VAL A 328 -9.12 29.51 6.95
N VAL A 329 -8.74 28.29 7.34
CA VAL A 329 -8.61 27.87 8.73
C VAL A 329 -7.14 27.81 9.09
N LYS A 330 -6.74 28.61 10.07
CA LYS A 330 -5.36 28.68 10.54
C LYS A 330 -5.12 27.70 11.67
N VAL A 331 -4.07 26.90 11.53
CA VAL A 331 -3.57 25.97 12.55
C VAL A 331 -2.17 26.40 12.96
N VAL A 332 -2.02 26.81 14.21
CA VAL A 332 -0.80 27.44 14.74
C VAL A 332 -0.33 26.77 16.02
N MET A 333 0.90 27.08 16.44
CA MET A 333 1.40 26.71 17.76
C MET A 333 1.16 27.85 18.75
N GLU A 334 0.43 27.60 19.82
CA GLU A 334 0.26 28.51 20.95
C GLU A 334 0.59 27.80 22.26
N ASN A 335 1.45 28.41 23.09
CA ASN A 335 1.85 27.86 24.40
C ASN A 335 2.33 26.40 24.33
N GLY A 336 3.03 26.04 23.25
CA GLY A 336 3.55 24.69 23.02
C GLY A 336 2.49 23.65 22.63
N LYS A 337 1.28 24.08 22.23
CA LYS A 337 0.20 23.21 21.77
C LYS A 337 -0.29 23.66 20.40
N ILE A 338 -0.80 22.70 19.63
CA ILE A 338 -1.51 22.99 18.38
C ILE A 338 -2.86 23.61 18.73
N THR A 339 -3.14 24.78 18.15
CA THR A 339 -4.43 25.47 18.23
C THR A 339 -4.99 25.64 16.83
N VAL A 340 -6.26 25.25 16.64
CA VAL A 340 -7.05 25.64 15.46
C VAL A 340 -7.77 26.93 15.81
N LEU A 341 -7.50 28.01 15.06
CA LEU A 341 -8.06 29.32 15.35
C LEU A 341 -9.50 29.43 14.83
N PRO A 342 -10.44 29.95 15.63
CA PRO A 342 -11.74 30.38 15.12
C PRO A 342 -11.57 31.60 14.21
N ASN A 343 -12.43 31.71 13.20
CA ASN A 343 -12.54 32.93 12.39
C ASN A 343 -13.59 33.90 12.94
N HIS A 344 -14.57 33.37 13.68
CA HIS A 344 -15.68 34.14 14.26
C HIS A 344 -15.90 33.80 15.74
N ASP A 345 -16.45 34.75 16.49
CA ASP A 345 -16.88 34.53 17.87
C ASP A 345 -18.14 33.65 17.95
N GLU A 346 -18.33 32.97 19.08
CA GLU A 346 -19.44 32.00 19.30
C GLU A 346 -20.84 32.62 19.18
N ASN A 347 -20.95 33.96 19.19
CA ASN A 347 -22.22 34.71 19.21
C ASN A 347 -22.43 35.61 17.98
N GLU A 348 -21.64 35.50 16.92
CA GLU A 348 -21.94 36.22 15.68
C GLU A 348 -23.21 35.65 15.05
N ILE A 349 -24.32 36.37 15.20
CA ILE A 349 -25.63 36.02 14.65
C ILE A 349 -25.54 36.03 13.13
N ILE A 350 -25.95 34.91 12.52
CA ILE A 350 -26.15 34.82 11.07
C ILE A 350 -27.31 35.75 10.72
N ILE A 351 -27.01 36.87 10.07
CA ILE A 351 -28.04 37.61 9.34
C ILE A 351 -28.16 36.85 8.01
N GLU A 352 -29.11 35.91 7.95
CA GLU A 352 -29.54 35.38 6.65
C GLU A 352 -30.18 36.56 5.91
N GLU A 353 -29.50 37.08 4.88
CA GLU A 353 -30.14 37.98 3.93
C GLU A 353 -31.30 37.19 3.29
N PRO A 354 -32.53 37.74 3.29
CA PRO A 354 -33.66 37.06 2.69
C PRO A 354 -33.35 36.80 1.22
N GLU A 355 -33.60 35.56 0.76
CA GLU A 355 -33.58 35.24 -0.67
C GLU A 355 -34.54 36.19 -1.37
N ASP A 356 -34.00 37.08 -2.21
CA ASP A 356 -34.82 37.91 -3.10
C ASP A 356 -35.52 36.97 -4.10
N ASP A 357 -36.85 36.87 -3.96
CA ASP A 357 -37.80 36.13 -4.81
C ASP A 357 -37.72 36.47 -6.32
#